data_AF-A0A7C7QU46-F1
#
_entry.id   AF-A0A7C7QU46-F1
#
_cell.length_a   1.000
_cell.length_b   1.000
_cell.length_c   1.000
_cell.angle_alpha   90.00
_cell.angle_beta   90.00
_cell.angle_gamma   90.00
#
_symmetry.space_group_name_H-M   'P 1'
#
loop_
_entity.id
_entity.type
_entity.pdbx_description
1 polymer ?
#
loop_
_entity_poly.entity_id
_entity_poly.type
_entity_poly.pdbx_seq_one_letter_code
_entity_poly.pdbx_strand_id
1 'polypeptide(L)'
;MKEVAQIVGVHYRTVQEWVAWYRKGGVDEVLRHRRGGHGGPKRRLTSQQEDELKEQASQGEIRTIWEAMDWVDKQFGVKYTYWGMRGVFQRLKLRSKVPHPISPQASKEAQEAWKKGGLLTNYKAAGFLGPQDLLGETKCGLG
;
A
#
# COMPACT_ATOMS: atom_id res chain seq x y z
N MET A 1 44.54 13.33 -2.00
CA MET A 1 43.14 13.79 -1.83
C MET A 1 42.41 14.04 -3.14
N LYS A 2 43.02 14.72 -4.14
CA LYS A 2 42.37 14.94 -5.45
C LYS A 2 42.15 13.65 -6.25
N GLU A 3 43.12 12.74 -6.24
CA GLU A 3 42.99 11.42 -6.89
C GLU A 3 41.87 10.57 -6.28
N VAL A 4 41.85 10.47 -4.94
CA VAL A 4 40.76 9.78 -4.20
C VAL A 4 39.39 10.41 -4.52
N ALA A 5 39.33 11.73 -4.62
CA ALA A 5 38.11 12.45 -4.97
C ALA A 5 37.60 12.13 -6.39
N GLN A 6 38.52 11.98 -7.35
CA GLN A 6 38.19 11.54 -8.72
C GLN A 6 37.66 10.11 -8.75
N ILE A 7 38.25 9.20 -7.97
CA ILE A 7 37.79 7.80 -7.87
C ILE A 7 36.40 7.71 -7.23
N VAL A 8 36.16 8.48 -6.17
CA VAL A 8 34.89 8.44 -5.40
C VAL A 8 33.79 9.29 -6.05
N GLY A 9 34.13 10.12 -7.05
CA GLY A 9 33.16 10.96 -7.76
C GLY A 9 32.61 12.13 -6.93
N VAL A 10 33.39 12.64 -5.97
CA VAL A 10 33.00 13.76 -5.10
C VAL A 10 34.05 14.86 -5.11
N HIS A 11 33.70 16.07 -4.68
CA HIS A 11 34.66 17.15 -4.58
C HIS A 11 35.71 16.87 -3.48
N TYR A 12 36.97 17.26 -3.69
CA TYR A 12 38.09 16.92 -2.78
C TYR A 12 37.88 17.41 -1.33
N ARG A 13 37.16 18.53 -1.14
CA ARG A 13 36.80 19.04 0.20
C ARG A 13 35.89 18.09 0.96
N THR A 14 34.96 17.41 0.28
CA THR A 14 34.06 16.42 0.90
C THR A 14 34.87 15.24 1.44
N VAL A 15 35.88 14.77 0.70
CA VAL A 15 36.77 13.70 1.17
C VAL A 15 37.60 14.16 2.37
N GLN A 16 38.07 15.41 2.38
CA GLN A 16 38.79 15.98 3.53
C GLN A 16 37.90 16.07 4.78
N GLU A 17 36.65 16.50 4.64
CA GLU A 17 35.67 16.52 5.74
C GLU A 17 35.42 15.11 6.29
N TRP A 18 35.20 14.11 5.43
CA TRP A 18 34.99 12.72 5.86
C TRP A 18 36.20 12.16 6.62
N VAL A 19 37.42 12.42 6.12
CA VAL A 19 38.66 11.99 6.80
C VAL A 19 38.84 12.70 8.14
N ALA A 20 38.47 13.98 8.24
CA ALA A 20 38.53 14.72 9.50
C ALA A 20 37.56 14.13 10.55
N TRP A 21 36.33 13.80 10.16
CA TRP A 21 35.37 13.13 11.03
C TRP A 21 35.84 11.75 11.47
N TYR A 22 36.36 10.97 10.51
CA TYR A 22 36.92 9.65 10.80
C TYR A 22 38.06 9.72 11.82
N ARG A 23 38.97 10.69 11.69
CA ARG A 23 40.07 10.87 12.65
C ARG A 23 39.59 11.30 14.04
N LYS A 24 38.46 12.00 14.13
CA LYS A 24 37.92 12.53 15.38
C LYS A 24 37.19 11.47 16.21
N GLY A 25 36.46 10.55 15.57
CA GLY A 25 35.64 9.57 16.29
C GLY A 25 35.33 8.31 15.49
N GLY A 26 36.19 7.96 14.53
CA GLY A 26 36.05 6.77 13.70
C GLY A 26 34.83 6.81 12.79
N VAL A 27 34.36 5.62 12.43
CA VAL A 27 33.22 5.43 11.51
C VAL A 27 31.93 5.99 12.12
N ASP A 28 31.72 5.84 13.43
CA ASP A 28 30.52 6.34 14.11
C ASP A 28 30.36 7.85 13.95
N GLU A 29 31.45 8.60 14.05
CA GLU A 29 31.42 10.05 13.84
C GLU A 29 31.11 10.41 12.39
N VAL A 30 31.61 9.66 11.41
CA VAL A 30 31.26 9.87 9.99
C VAL A 30 29.76 9.62 9.76
N LEU A 31 29.20 8.56 10.34
CA LEU A 31 27.79 8.18 10.18
C LEU A 31 26.82 9.19 10.81
N ARG A 32 27.25 9.91 11.85
CA ARG A 32 26.45 11.01 12.46
C ARG A 32 26.28 12.20 11.51
N HIS A 33 27.25 12.46 10.64
CA HIS A 33 27.26 13.62 9.75
C HIS A 33 26.59 13.30 8.40
N ARG A 34 25.29 12.99 8.42
CA ARG A 34 24.50 12.74 7.20
C ARG A 34 23.94 14.05 6.63
N ARG A 35 24.28 14.40 5.38
CA ARG A 35 23.59 15.48 4.64
C ARG A 35 22.14 15.04 4.37
N GLY A 36 21.17 15.79 4.92
CA GLY A 36 19.74 15.57 4.68
C GLY A 36 19.02 14.69 5.72
N GLY A 37 19.31 14.87 7.01
CA GLY A 37 18.75 14.01 8.05
C GLY A 37 18.63 14.63 9.43
N HIS A 38 18.22 15.90 9.54
CA HIS A 38 17.44 16.24 10.74
C HIS A 38 16.15 15.45 10.58
N GLY A 39 16.01 14.37 11.36
CA GLY A 39 14.88 13.45 11.28
C GLY A 39 13.60 14.23 11.01
N GLY A 40 12.84 13.79 10.00
CA GLY A 40 11.62 14.49 9.57
C GLY A 40 10.71 14.83 10.75
N PRO A 41 9.73 15.72 10.55
CA PRO A 41 8.96 16.34 11.63
C PRO A 41 8.66 15.36 12.77
N LYS A 42 9.08 15.73 13.99
CA LYS A 42 8.85 14.91 15.20
C LYS A 42 7.38 14.50 15.22
N ARG A 43 7.12 13.22 15.49
CA ARG A 43 5.75 12.70 15.58
C ARG A 43 5.00 13.51 16.63
N ARG A 44 3.84 14.05 16.26
CA ARG A 44 3.01 14.82 17.21
C ARG A 44 2.27 13.89 18.17
N LEU A 45 1.93 12.68 17.73
CA LEU A 45 1.44 11.60 18.59
C LEU A 45 2.60 10.76 19.10
N THR A 46 2.54 10.44 20.38
CA THR A 46 3.37 9.42 21.01
C THR A 46 2.92 8.03 20.54
N SER A 47 3.79 7.03 20.70
CA SER A 47 3.45 5.65 20.33
C SER A 47 2.22 5.13 21.10
N GLN A 48 2.08 5.51 22.37
CA GLN A 48 0.90 5.13 23.18
C GLN A 48 -0.40 5.72 22.60
N GLN A 49 -0.39 6.99 22.21
CA GLN A 49 -1.56 7.63 21.60
C GLN A 49 -1.89 7.05 20.21
N GLU A 50 -0.87 6.61 19.46
CA GLU A 50 -1.05 5.88 18.20
C GLU A 50 -1.75 4.53 18.44
N ASP A 51 -1.44 3.82 19.53
CA ASP A 51 -2.07 2.55 19.89
C ASP A 51 -3.53 2.73 20.36
N GLU A 52 -3.82 3.74 21.17
CA GLU A 52 -5.19 4.07 21.60
C GLU A 52 -6.07 4.45 20.40
N LEU A 53 -5.52 5.25 19.46
CA LEU A 53 -6.21 5.58 18.21
C LEU A 53 -6.53 4.31 17.38
N LYS A 54 -5.59 3.36 17.36
CA LYS A 54 -5.76 2.10 16.63
C LYS A 54 -6.84 1.22 17.26
N GLU A 55 -6.91 1.17 18.59
CA GLU A 55 -7.96 0.45 19.31
C GLU A 55 -9.34 1.04 19.02
N GLN A 56 -9.49 2.37 19.11
CA GLN A 56 -10.75 3.05 18.78
C GLN A 56 -11.17 2.86 17.32
N ALA A 57 -10.22 2.89 16.39
CA ALA A 57 -10.50 2.58 14.98
C ALA A 57 -10.92 1.10 14.79
N SER A 58 -10.39 0.18 15.59
CA SER A 58 -10.79 -1.24 15.54
C SER A 58 -12.18 -1.51 16.10
N GLN A 59 -12.62 -0.72 17.08
CA GLN A 59 -13.97 -0.76 17.64
C GLN A 59 -15.03 -0.20 16.66
N GLY A 60 -14.58 0.47 15.58
CA GLY A 60 -15.47 0.99 14.53
C GLY A 60 -16.08 2.37 14.84
N GLU A 61 -15.63 3.00 15.93
CA GLU A 61 -15.99 4.37 16.35
C GLU A 61 -15.36 5.43 15.43
N ILE A 62 -14.20 5.12 14.85
CA ILE A 62 -13.49 6.01 13.92
C ILE A 62 -13.46 5.35 12.54
N ARG A 63 -14.29 5.84 11.62
CA ARG A 63 -14.41 5.31 10.25
C ARG A 63 -13.73 6.20 9.21
N THR A 64 -13.60 7.49 9.52
CA THR A 64 -13.05 8.50 8.62
C THR A 64 -11.87 9.25 9.23
N ILE A 65 -11.04 9.84 8.36
CA ILE A 65 -9.90 10.67 8.78
C ILE A 65 -10.37 11.91 9.55
N TRP A 66 -11.54 12.46 9.22
CA TRP A 66 -12.10 13.63 9.90
C TRP A 66 -12.55 13.32 11.32
N GLU A 67 -13.25 12.18 11.52
CA GLU A 67 -13.58 11.68 12.86
C GLU A 67 -12.31 11.43 13.69
N ALA A 68 -11.27 10.88 13.08
CA ALA A 68 -10.00 10.66 13.75
C ALA A 68 -9.35 11.98 14.19
N MET A 69 -9.39 13.03 13.36
CA MET A 69 -8.88 14.35 13.70
C MET A 69 -9.64 14.97 14.87
N ASP A 70 -10.96 14.90 14.85
CA ASP A 70 -11.82 15.42 15.92
C ASP A 70 -11.60 14.65 17.23
N TRP A 71 -11.53 13.32 17.16
CA TRP A 71 -11.26 12.48 18.33
C TRP A 71 -9.88 12.77 18.94
N VAL A 72 -8.82 12.89 18.12
CA VAL A 72 -7.46 13.21 18.60
C VAL A 72 -7.38 14.62 19.20
N ASP A 73 -8.09 15.60 18.63
CA ASP A 73 -8.15 16.96 19.19
C ASP A 73 -8.88 16.96 20.54
N LYS A 74 -10.00 16.22 20.65
CA LYS A 74 -10.77 16.11 21.89
C LYS A 74 -10.04 15.36 23.01
N GLN A 75 -9.37 14.24 22.70
CA GLN A 75 -8.74 13.39 23.71
C GLN A 75 -7.35 13.89 24.11
N PHE A 76 -6.56 14.40 23.16
CA PHE A 76 -5.15 14.73 23.39
C PHE A 76 -4.81 16.21 23.15
N GLY A 77 -5.74 17.02 22.64
CA GLY A 77 -5.49 18.43 22.29
C GLY A 77 -4.53 18.60 21.12
N VAL A 78 -4.27 17.54 20.33
CA VAL A 78 -3.29 17.56 19.25
C VAL A 78 -3.97 17.83 17.92
N LYS A 79 -3.85 19.06 17.44
CA LYS A 79 -4.39 19.42 16.12
C LYS A 79 -3.55 18.83 15.00
N TYR A 80 -4.23 18.11 14.10
CA TYR A 80 -3.66 17.60 12.86
C TYR A 80 -4.25 18.31 11.65
N THR A 81 -3.48 18.32 10.55
CA THR A 81 -4.05 18.55 9.22
C THR A 81 -4.55 17.22 8.65
N TYR A 82 -5.45 17.27 7.68
CA TYR A 82 -5.93 16.07 6.98
C TYR A 82 -4.79 15.20 6.45
N TRP A 83 -3.79 15.79 5.79
CA TRP A 83 -2.63 15.07 5.27
C TRP A 83 -1.75 14.48 6.38
N GLY A 84 -1.61 15.18 7.51
CA GLY A 84 -0.91 14.66 8.67
C GLY A 84 -1.59 13.43 9.25
N MET A 85 -2.92 13.49 9.43
CA MET A 85 -3.70 12.35 9.94
C MET A 85 -3.74 11.19 8.94
N ARG A 86 -3.84 11.47 7.64
CA ARG A 86 -3.72 10.46 6.58
C ARG A 86 -2.39 9.72 6.65
N GLY A 87 -1.29 10.43 6.91
CA GLY A 87 0.02 9.82 7.12
C GLY A 87 0.08 8.95 8.38
N VAL A 88 -0.62 9.33 9.46
CA VAL A 88 -0.77 8.49 10.66
C VAL A 88 -1.52 7.19 10.31
N PHE A 89 -2.64 7.28 9.62
CA PHE A 89 -3.42 6.10 9.19
C PHE A 89 -2.62 5.14 8.31
N GLN A 90 -1.85 5.68 7.35
CA GLN A 90 -0.97 4.86 6.51
C GLN A 90 0.10 4.12 7.31
N ARG A 91 0.70 4.79 8.30
CA ARG A 91 1.72 4.20 9.18
C ARG A 91 1.15 3.09 10.07
N LEU A 92 -0.03 3.33 10.63
CA LEU A 92 -0.75 2.37 11.48
C LEU A 92 -1.45 1.27 10.68
N LYS A 93 -1.38 1.32 9.34
CA LYS A 93 -2.07 0.42 8.41
C LYS A 93 -3.57 0.32 8.68
N LEU A 94 -4.17 1.40 9.19
CA LEU A 94 -5.61 1.51 9.40
C LEU A 94 -6.27 1.72 8.05
N ARG A 95 -6.79 0.64 7.48
CA ARG A 95 -7.57 0.68 6.24
C ARG A 95 -9.03 0.51 6.61
N SER A 96 -9.86 1.50 6.24
CA SER A 96 -11.32 1.33 6.31
C SER A 96 -11.71 0.13 5.46
N LYS A 97 -12.15 -0.95 6.12
CA LYS A 97 -12.69 -2.13 5.45
C LYS A 97 -14.16 -1.85 5.16
N VAL A 98 -14.39 -1.13 4.06
CA VAL A 98 -15.76 -0.92 3.56
C VAL A 98 -16.24 -2.24 2.97
N PRO A 99 -17.36 -2.84 3.47
CA PRO A 99 -17.97 -3.97 2.81
C PRO A 99 -18.41 -3.52 1.41
N HIS A 100 -18.00 -4.27 0.37
CA HIS A 100 -18.40 -3.97 -1.00
C HIS A 100 -19.92 -4.11 -1.09
N PRO A 101 -20.66 -3.11 -1.61
CA PRO A 101 -22.10 -3.21 -1.72
C PRO A 101 -22.45 -4.40 -2.62
N ILE A 102 -23.14 -5.38 -2.03
CA ILE A 102 -23.75 -6.48 -2.77
C ILE A 102 -25.04 -5.92 -3.37
N SER A 103 -25.24 -6.09 -4.67
CA SER A 103 -26.47 -5.60 -5.31
C SER A 103 -27.69 -6.28 -4.66
N PRO A 104 -28.83 -5.58 -4.49
CA PRO A 104 -30.04 -6.18 -3.91
C PRO A 104 -30.53 -7.42 -4.67
N GLN A 105 -30.27 -7.47 -5.98
CA GLN A 105 -30.62 -8.55 -6.88
C GLN A 105 -29.66 -9.75 -6.81
N ALA A 106 -28.52 -9.62 -6.13
CA ALA A 106 -27.65 -10.73 -5.81
C ALA A 106 -28.24 -11.54 -4.64
N SER A 107 -29.37 -12.18 -4.89
CA SER A 107 -29.89 -13.23 -4.00
C SER A 107 -28.87 -14.37 -3.96
N LYS A 108 -28.37 -14.68 -2.76
CA LYS A 108 -27.43 -15.79 -2.53
C LYS A 108 -28.00 -17.12 -3.03
N GLU A 109 -29.31 -17.32 -2.92
CA GLU A 109 -30.01 -18.53 -3.35
C GLU A 109 -29.96 -18.71 -4.87
N ALA A 110 -30.12 -17.62 -5.64
CA ALA A 110 -30.01 -17.65 -7.10
C ALA A 110 -28.57 -17.97 -7.56
N GLN A 111 -27.56 -17.52 -6.82
CA GLN A 111 -26.15 -17.82 -7.11
C GLN A 111 -25.78 -19.27 -6.78
N GLU A 112 -26.34 -19.83 -5.72
CA GLU A 112 -26.15 -21.24 -5.36
C GLU A 112 -26.85 -22.19 -6.34
N ALA A 113 -28.07 -21.85 -6.77
CA ALA A 113 -28.79 -22.58 -7.82
C ALA A 113 -28.03 -22.54 -9.15
N TRP A 114 -27.46 -21.39 -9.53
CA TRP A 114 -26.65 -21.26 -10.74
C TRP A 114 -25.37 -22.11 -10.68
N LYS A 115 -24.66 -22.11 -9.52
CA LYS A 115 -23.48 -22.96 -9.31
C LYS A 115 -23.77 -24.45 -9.40
N LYS A 116 -24.99 -24.90 -9.06
CA LYS A 116 -25.35 -26.32 -8.99
C LYS A 116 -25.89 -26.90 -10.31
N GLY A 117 -26.16 -26.10 -11.35
CA GLY A 117 -26.70 -26.65 -12.60
C GLY A 117 -26.87 -25.72 -13.80
N GLY A 118 -26.40 -24.47 -13.75
CA GLY A 118 -26.72 -23.48 -14.79
C GLY A 118 -26.13 -23.74 -16.18
N LEU A 119 -25.06 -24.52 -16.29
CA LEU A 119 -24.30 -24.65 -17.54
C LEU A 119 -24.81 -25.78 -18.45
N LEU A 120 -25.32 -26.90 -17.93
CA LEU A 120 -25.68 -28.06 -18.76
C LEU A 120 -27.10 -28.02 -19.33
N THR A 121 -28.03 -27.33 -18.67
CA THR A 121 -29.45 -27.30 -19.09
C THR A 121 -29.68 -26.38 -20.29
N ASN A 122 -28.88 -25.31 -20.43
CA ASN A 122 -29.04 -24.34 -21.50
C ASN A 122 -28.58 -24.84 -22.88
N TYR A 123 -27.62 -25.76 -22.97
CA TYR A 123 -27.16 -26.29 -24.27
C TYR A 123 -28.17 -27.24 -24.94
N LYS A 124 -28.91 -28.03 -24.16
CA LYS A 124 -29.94 -28.94 -24.70
C LYS A 124 -31.19 -28.21 -25.20
N ALA A 125 -31.57 -27.09 -24.58
CA ALA A 125 -32.70 -26.29 -25.02
C ALA A 125 -32.42 -25.48 -26.31
N ALA A 126 -31.15 -25.16 -26.57
CA ALA A 126 -30.72 -24.36 -27.72
C ALA A 126 -30.33 -25.19 -28.96
N GLY A 127 -30.50 -26.52 -28.95
CA GLY A 127 -30.33 -27.37 -30.12
C GLY A 127 -28.91 -27.44 -30.71
N PHE A 128 -27.88 -27.03 -29.97
CA PHE A 128 -26.50 -27.03 -30.45
C PHE A 128 -25.83 -28.37 -30.15
N LEU A 129 -25.61 -29.21 -31.17
CA LEU A 129 -24.73 -30.38 -31.10
C LEU A 129 -23.27 -29.92 -30.97
N GLY A 130 -22.56 -30.54 -30.04
CA GLY A 130 -21.27 -30.07 -29.51
C GLY A 130 -20.10 -30.05 -30.52
N PRO A 131 -18.96 -29.49 -30.08
CA PRO A 131 -17.90 -28.94 -30.94
C PRO A 131 -16.90 -29.99 -31.47
N GLN A 132 -17.36 -31.11 -32.02
CA GLN A 132 -16.50 -32.18 -32.52
C GLN A 132 -16.50 -32.39 -34.05
N ASP A 133 -17.25 -31.59 -34.80
CA ASP A 133 -17.39 -31.75 -36.27
C ASP A 133 -16.61 -30.72 -37.13
N LEU A 134 -15.64 -29.98 -36.57
CA LEU A 134 -14.92 -28.92 -37.31
C LEU A 134 -13.40 -29.10 -37.41
N LEU A 135 -12.92 -30.27 -37.84
CA LEU A 135 -11.57 -30.41 -38.43
C LEU A 135 -11.51 -31.50 -39.52
N GLY A 136 -11.33 -31.06 -40.77
CA GLY A 136 -11.04 -31.86 -41.99
C GLY A 136 -11.95 -31.38 -43.14
N GLU A 137 -11.49 -30.84 -44.26
CA GLU A 137 -10.30 -31.16 -45.05
C GLU A 137 -9.80 -29.93 -45.83
N THR A 138 -8.48 -29.77 -45.88
CA THR A 138 -7.72 -28.87 -46.75
C THR A 138 -7.80 -29.32 -48.21
N LYS A 139 -8.25 -28.45 -49.13
CA LYS A 139 -7.96 -28.59 -50.57
C LYS A 139 -6.79 -27.69 -50.96
N CYS A 140 -5.62 -28.30 -51.17
CA CYS A 140 -4.57 -27.77 -52.04
C CYS A 140 -4.25 -28.85 -53.09
N GLY A 141 -4.39 -28.48 -54.37
CA GLY A 141 -3.99 -29.30 -55.52
C GLY A 141 -3.94 -28.40 -56.75
N LEU A 142 -2.75 -27.84 -57.01
CA LEU A 142 -2.35 -27.24 -58.29
C LEU A 142 -2.13 -28.36 -59.30
N GLY A 143 -2.77 -28.23 -60.46
CA GLY A 143 -2.18 -28.60 -61.76
C GLY A 143 -1.61 -27.36 -62.41
#